data_AF-A0A6A5V203-F1
#
_entry.id   AF-A0A6A5V203-F1
#
_cell.length_a   1.000
_cell.length_b   1.000
_cell.length_c   1.000
_cell.angle_alpha   90.00
_cell.angle_beta   90.00
_cell.angle_gamma   90.00
#
_symmetry.space_group_name_H-M   'P 1'
#
loop_
_entity.id
_entity.type
_entity.pdbx_description
1 polymer ?
#
loop_
_entity_poly.entity_id
_entity_poly.type
_entity_poly.pdbx_seq_one_letter_code
_entity_poly.pdbx_strand_id
1 'polypeptide(L)'
;MLLTTFLSDVFYGTTVITPGLMVKKSTAAKQPTIGVTGQTLSGTYLLAMIGTPRGTVLHALLQDFTPSGATQNGSSLLTTKATAPASYFGPAPPTETPKYPHKYIFLLHKQPANFAVPAAHKGAVQQRLGINWLKFIADAGLGAPVAANYLQVQSGDNS
;
A
#
# COMPACT_ATOMS: atom_id res chain seq x y z
N MET A 1 -22.73 10.52 6.25
CA MET A 1 -22.20 10.21 4.90
C MET A 1 -21.40 8.93 5.03
N LEU A 2 -21.89 7.80 4.55
CA LEU A 2 -21.11 6.55 4.56
C LEU A 2 -19.91 6.74 3.61
N LEU A 3 -18.69 6.68 4.14
CA LEU A 3 -17.51 6.51 3.30
C LEU A 3 -17.50 5.05 2.83
N THR A 4 -17.96 4.82 1.60
CA THR A 4 -17.75 3.54 0.92
C THR A 4 -16.28 3.46 0.50
N THR A 5 -15.42 2.96 1.40
CA THR A 5 -14.06 2.58 1.02
C THR A 5 -14.14 1.29 0.21
N PHE A 6 -13.73 1.33 -1.05
CA PHE A 6 -13.72 0.15 -1.91
C PHE A 6 -12.50 -0.75 -1.59
N LEU A 7 -12.58 -2.03 -1.96
CA LEU A 7 -11.42 -2.92 -1.85
C LEU A 7 -10.40 -2.54 -2.93
N SER A 8 -9.14 -2.35 -2.55
CA SER A 8 -8.07 -2.29 -3.55
C SER A 8 -7.72 -3.72 -3.93
N ASP A 9 -7.76 -4.04 -5.21
CA ASP A 9 -7.32 -5.34 -5.69
C ASP A 9 -5.79 -5.34 -5.74
N VAL A 10 -5.19 -6.10 -4.84
CA VAL A 10 -3.73 -6.25 -4.76
C VAL A 10 -3.39 -7.61 -5.36
N PHE A 11 -2.51 -7.62 -6.36
CA PHE A 11 -2.12 -8.84 -7.05
C PHE A 11 -0.61 -9.09 -6.96
N TYR A 12 -0.25 -10.34 -6.66
CA TYR A 12 1.11 -10.84 -6.82
C TYR A 12 1.11 -11.91 -7.91
N GLY A 13 1.40 -11.49 -9.16
CA GLY A 13 1.19 -12.33 -10.33
C GLY A 13 -0.30 -12.66 -10.50
N THR A 14 -0.63 -13.95 -10.49
CA THR A 14 -2.01 -14.45 -10.54
C THR A 14 -2.69 -14.54 -9.18
N THR A 15 -1.94 -14.35 -8.08
CA THR A 15 -2.50 -14.41 -6.72
C THR A 15 -3.26 -13.13 -6.40
N VAL A 16 -4.55 -13.26 -6.12
CA VAL A 16 -5.42 -12.16 -5.65
C VAL A 16 -5.36 -12.12 -4.12
N ILE A 17 -5.08 -10.94 -3.56
CA ILE A 17 -5.10 -10.74 -2.11
C ILE A 17 -6.52 -10.44 -1.65
N THR A 18 -7.12 -11.37 -0.91
CA THR A 18 -8.29 -11.07 -0.07
C THR A 18 -7.84 -10.45 1.25
N PRO A 19 -8.66 -9.59 1.89
CA PRO A 19 -8.28 -8.95 3.15
C PRO A 19 -7.86 -9.96 4.22
N GLY A 20 -6.61 -9.84 4.66
CA GLY A 20 -6.01 -10.70 5.69
C GLY A 20 -5.43 -12.02 5.17
N LEU A 21 -5.36 -12.24 3.87
CA LEU A 21 -4.72 -13.43 3.31
C LEU A 21 -3.28 -13.57 3.82
N MET A 22 -2.93 -14.78 4.26
CA MET A 22 -1.54 -15.14 4.58
C MET A 22 -0.76 -15.35 3.28
N VAL A 23 0.30 -14.58 3.09
CA VAL A 23 1.12 -14.58 1.86
C VAL A 23 2.54 -14.96 2.20
N LYS A 24 3.16 -15.79 1.35
CA LYS A 24 4.58 -16.14 1.48
C LYS A 24 5.45 -14.89 1.33
N LYS A 25 6.54 -14.81 2.10
CA LYS A 25 7.48 -13.70 2.01
C LYS A 25 8.04 -13.55 0.58
N SER A 26 8.35 -14.66 -0.08
CA SER A 26 8.87 -14.73 -1.45
C SER A 26 7.88 -14.17 -2.47
N THR A 27 6.59 -14.49 -2.33
CA THR A 27 5.52 -13.94 -3.17
C THR A 27 5.43 -12.42 -3.02
N ALA A 28 5.53 -11.91 -1.79
CA ALA A 28 5.44 -10.49 -1.50
C ALA A 28 6.75 -9.70 -1.70
N ALA A 29 7.82 -10.33 -2.21
CA ALA A 29 9.13 -9.68 -2.35
C ALA A 29 9.17 -8.59 -3.42
N LYS A 30 8.34 -8.70 -4.47
CA LYS A 30 8.23 -7.71 -5.56
C LYS A 30 7.02 -6.82 -5.35
N GLN A 31 7.01 -5.60 -5.89
CA GLN A 31 5.86 -4.72 -5.81
C GLN A 31 4.61 -5.39 -6.44
N PRO A 32 3.45 -5.36 -5.77
CA PRO A 32 2.23 -5.91 -6.35
C PRO A 32 1.68 -5.01 -7.47
N THR A 33 0.88 -5.61 -8.33
CA THR A 33 -0.01 -4.85 -9.22
C THR A 33 -1.21 -4.35 -8.40
N ILE A 34 -1.61 -3.10 -8.62
CA ILE A 34 -2.76 -2.50 -7.97
C ILE A 34 -3.88 -2.34 -8.98
N GLY A 35 -5.08 -2.78 -8.62
CA GLY A 35 -6.30 -2.53 -9.36
C GLY A 35 -7.43 -2.07 -8.46
N VAL A 36 -8.50 -1.60 -9.08
CA VAL A 36 -9.75 -1.28 -8.39
C VAL A 36 -10.91 -1.86 -9.19
N THR A 37 -11.76 -2.62 -8.51
CA THR A 37 -13.01 -3.17 -9.07
C THR A 37 -14.19 -2.28 -8.69
N GLY A 38 -15.16 -2.15 -9.61
CA GLY A 38 -16.41 -1.43 -9.35
C GLY A 38 -16.32 0.09 -9.44
N GLN A 39 -15.17 0.65 -9.83
CA GLN A 39 -15.01 2.08 -10.07
C GLN A 39 -14.01 2.34 -11.21
N THR A 40 -14.35 3.28 -12.08
CA THR A 40 -13.40 3.84 -13.05
C THR A 40 -12.65 4.99 -12.39
N LEU A 41 -11.37 4.76 -12.11
CA LEU A 41 -10.45 5.79 -11.66
C LEU A 41 -9.93 6.58 -12.87
N SER A 42 -9.94 7.92 -12.82
CA SER A 42 -9.47 8.77 -13.92
C SER A 42 -8.42 9.82 -13.52
N GLY A 43 -8.07 9.91 -12.24
CA GLY A 43 -7.07 10.84 -11.72
C GLY A 43 -5.68 10.22 -11.51
N THR A 44 -4.87 10.96 -10.75
CA THR A 44 -3.58 10.51 -10.23
C THR A 44 -3.73 10.06 -8.78
N TYR A 45 -3.05 8.98 -8.40
CA TYR A 45 -3.18 8.36 -7.09
C TYR A 45 -1.82 8.16 -6.41
N LEU A 46 -1.88 8.13 -5.07
CA LEU A 46 -0.78 7.87 -4.17
C LEU A 46 -1.06 6.55 -3.44
N LEU A 47 -0.12 5.61 -3.50
CA LEU A 47 -0.19 4.35 -2.78
C LEU A 47 0.74 4.38 -1.58
N ALA A 48 0.23 4.03 -0.41
CA ALA A 48 1.03 3.69 0.75
C ALA A 48 0.89 2.22 1.12
N MET A 49 1.99 1.60 1.54
CA MET A 49 1.98 0.28 2.19
C MET A 49 2.58 0.41 3.58
N ILE A 50 1.84 0.03 4.62
CA ILE A 50 2.23 0.22 6.02
C ILE A 50 2.21 -1.13 6.76
N GLY A 51 3.35 -1.48 7.36
CA GLY A 51 3.55 -2.67 8.20
C GLY A 51 3.32 -2.39 9.68
N THR A 52 2.72 -3.35 10.40
CA THR A 52 2.45 -3.37 11.87
C THR A 52 2.60 -4.82 12.39
N PRO A 53 2.80 -5.13 13.70
CA PRO A 53 2.52 -4.33 14.91
C PRO A 53 3.70 -3.60 15.56
N ARG A 54 4.95 -3.79 15.11
CA ARG A 54 6.15 -3.19 15.73
C ARG A 54 6.31 -1.69 15.38
N GLY A 55 5.31 -0.89 15.73
CA GLY A 55 5.12 0.45 15.18
C GLY A 55 4.68 0.42 13.72
N THR A 56 4.67 1.59 13.09
CA THR A 56 4.33 1.74 11.66
C THR A 56 5.61 1.76 10.82
N VAL A 57 5.74 0.78 9.92
CA VAL A 57 6.83 0.72 8.94
C VAL A 57 6.30 1.09 7.56
N LEU A 58 6.89 2.06 6.88
CA LEU A 58 6.47 2.49 5.54
C LEU A 58 7.15 1.65 4.47
N HIS A 59 6.49 0.60 4.00
CA HIS A 59 6.98 -0.29 2.95
C HIS A 59 6.97 0.34 1.56
N ALA A 60 6.05 1.27 1.33
CA ALA A 60 5.95 2.03 0.10
C ALA A 60 5.23 3.35 0.34
N LEU A 61 5.63 4.38 -0.39
CA LEU A 61 4.88 5.61 -0.63
C LEU A 61 5.21 6.01 -2.07
N LEU A 62 4.33 5.62 -2.99
CA LEU A 62 4.53 5.71 -4.42
C LEU A 62 3.47 6.63 -5.01
N GLN A 63 3.94 7.64 -5.72
CA GLN A 63 3.11 8.66 -6.36
C GLN A 63 2.80 8.29 -7.82
N ASP A 64 2.01 9.14 -8.46
CA ASP A 64 1.80 9.18 -9.91
C ASP A 64 1.18 7.89 -10.48
N PHE A 65 0.39 7.17 -9.67
CA PHE A 65 -0.42 6.07 -10.19
C PHE A 65 -1.53 6.62 -11.08
N THR A 66 -1.62 6.09 -12.29
CA THR A 66 -2.68 6.42 -13.26
C THR A 66 -3.27 5.13 -13.84
N PRO A 67 -4.48 5.16 -14.41
CA PRO A 67 -5.03 4.04 -15.15
C PRO A 67 -4.08 3.58 -16.24
N SER A 68 -3.81 2.28 -16.30
CA SER A 68 -2.94 1.69 -17.33
C SER A 68 -3.68 1.37 -18.63
N GLY A 69 -5.02 1.36 -18.59
CA GLY A 69 -5.87 0.84 -19.67
C GLY A 69 -6.01 -0.69 -19.69
N ALA A 70 -5.25 -1.41 -18.84
CA ALA A 70 -5.34 -2.86 -18.71
C ALA A 70 -6.32 -3.28 -17.59
N THR A 71 -6.78 -4.52 -17.67
CA THR A 71 -7.66 -5.14 -16.67
C THR A 71 -7.15 -6.50 -16.23
N GLN A 72 -7.33 -6.86 -14.97
CA GLN A 72 -7.07 -8.19 -14.43
C GLN A 72 -8.22 -8.59 -13.49
N ASN A 73 -8.81 -9.77 -13.71
CA ASN A 73 -9.92 -10.29 -12.89
C ASN A 73 -11.09 -9.30 -12.71
N GLY A 74 -11.40 -8.50 -13.74
CA GLY A 74 -12.44 -7.47 -13.70
C GLY A 74 -12.03 -6.14 -13.06
N SER A 75 -10.82 -6.04 -12.50
CA SER A 75 -10.28 -4.81 -11.91
C SER A 75 -9.57 -3.98 -12.97
N SER A 76 -9.82 -2.66 -12.97
CA SER A 76 -9.02 -1.71 -13.76
C SER A 76 -7.67 -1.50 -13.09
N LEU A 77 -6.58 -1.71 -13.84
CA LEU A 77 -5.24 -1.65 -13.29
C LEU A 77 -4.69 -0.23 -13.26
N LEU A 78 -3.91 0.06 -12.22
CA LEU A 78 -3.12 1.27 -12.10
C LEU A 78 -1.64 0.96 -12.33
N THR A 79 -0.91 1.94 -12.87
CA THR A 79 0.53 1.84 -13.07
C THR A 79 1.21 3.14 -12.68
N THR A 80 2.46 3.04 -12.23
CA THR A 80 3.34 4.17 -11.99
C THR A 80 4.77 3.78 -12.35
N LYS A 81 5.59 4.76 -12.73
CA LYS A 81 7.05 4.62 -12.84
C LYS A 81 7.77 5.27 -11.65
N ALA A 82 7.05 5.96 -10.77
CA ALA A 82 7.63 6.64 -9.63
C ALA A 82 8.19 5.62 -8.62
N THR A 83 9.38 5.92 -8.10
CA THR A 83 10.02 5.16 -7.01
C THR A 83 10.22 6.01 -5.76
N ALA A 84 9.85 7.28 -5.82
CA ALA A 84 9.88 8.25 -4.73
C ALA A 84 8.43 8.56 -4.28
N PRO A 85 8.25 9.14 -3.08
CA PRO A 85 9.26 9.43 -2.06
C PRO A 85 9.78 8.21 -1.30
N ALA A 86 9.13 7.05 -1.44
CA ALA A 86 9.51 5.86 -0.71
C ALA A 86 9.25 4.59 -1.56
N SER A 87 10.28 4.11 -2.24
CA SER A 87 10.23 2.89 -3.07
C SER A 87 9.70 1.67 -2.30
N TYR A 88 9.05 0.77 -3.02
CA TYR A 88 8.57 -0.49 -2.47
C TYR A 88 9.72 -1.35 -1.94
N PHE A 89 9.56 -1.90 -0.76
CA PHE A 89 10.28 -3.09 -0.32
C PHE A 89 9.31 -4.07 0.34
N GLY A 90 9.51 -5.35 0.07
CA GLY A 90 8.58 -6.39 0.52
C GLY A 90 8.53 -6.58 2.04
N PRO A 91 7.48 -7.25 2.55
CA PRO A 91 7.42 -7.75 3.91
C PRO A 91 8.68 -8.51 4.34
N ALA A 92 9.20 -8.17 5.52
CA ALA A 92 10.34 -8.86 6.12
C ALA A 92 10.17 -8.93 7.66
N PRO A 93 9.09 -9.56 8.15
CA PRO A 93 8.89 -9.68 9.59
C PRO A 93 10.06 -10.45 10.22
N PRO A 94 10.58 -9.99 11.37
CA PRO A 94 11.68 -10.66 12.06
C PRO A 94 11.24 -12.03 12.58
N THR A 95 12.20 -12.94 12.78
CA THR A 95 11.93 -14.23 13.45
C THR A 95 11.43 -14.00 14.87
N GLU A 96 10.30 -14.62 15.20
CA GLU A 96 9.63 -14.54 16.50
C GLU A 96 9.31 -15.95 17.01
N THR A 97 9.40 -16.13 18.33
CA THR A 97 9.06 -17.39 19.00
C THR A 97 8.04 -17.11 20.12
N PRO A 98 6.76 -17.51 19.96
CA PRO A 98 6.18 -18.15 18.78
C PRO A 98 6.08 -17.17 17.60
N LYS A 99 5.88 -17.69 16.38
CA LYS A 99 5.75 -16.85 15.19
C LYS A 99 4.42 -16.09 15.22
N TYR A 100 4.46 -14.80 14.88
CA TYR A 100 3.25 -13.99 14.71
C TYR A 100 3.21 -13.38 13.30
N PRO A 101 2.06 -13.43 12.61
CA PRO A 101 1.89 -12.70 11.37
C PRO A 101 1.86 -11.18 11.60
N HIS A 102 2.62 -10.45 10.77
CA HIS A 102 2.59 -9.00 10.68
C HIS A 102 1.61 -8.58 9.60
N LYS A 103 0.90 -7.47 9.81
CA LYS A 103 -0.09 -6.95 8.86
C LYS A 103 0.54 -5.89 7.99
N TYR A 104 0.23 -5.94 6.70
CA TYR A 104 0.70 -4.98 5.70
C TYR A 104 -0.50 -4.41 4.96
N ILE A 105 -0.77 -3.12 5.21
CA ILE A 105 -1.98 -2.43 4.79
C ILE A 105 -1.64 -1.57 3.58
N PHE A 106 -2.39 -1.75 2.49
CA PHE A 106 -2.33 -0.93 1.28
C PHE A 106 -3.43 0.12 1.34
N LEU A 107 -3.06 1.37 1.13
CA LEU A 107 -3.96 2.51 1.13
C LEU A 107 -3.73 3.32 -0.14
N LEU A 108 -4.76 3.40 -0.98
CA LEU A 108 -4.76 4.20 -2.20
C LEU A 108 -5.52 5.50 -1.94
N HIS A 109 -4.87 6.63 -2.17
CA HIS A 109 -5.46 7.97 -2.03
C HIS A 109 -5.47 8.68 -3.38
N LYS A 110 -6.44 9.58 -3.59
CA LYS A 110 -6.33 10.56 -4.67
C LYS A 110 -5.14 11.48 -4.37
N GLN A 111 -4.25 11.67 -5.33
CA GLN A 111 -3.06 12.49 -5.18
C GLN A 111 -3.39 13.96 -5.45
N PRO A 112 -3.04 14.90 -4.55
CA PRO A 112 -3.09 16.34 -4.85
C PRO A 112 -2.17 16.69 -6.01
N ALA A 113 -2.57 17.64 -6.87
CA ALA A 113 -1.83 18.00 -8.09
C ALA A 113 -0.36 18.40 -7.83
N ASN A 114 -0.09 19.05 -6.69
CA ASN A 114 1.24 19.47 -6.26
C ASN A 114 1.71 18.70 -5.03
N PHE A 115 1.43 17.40 -4.98
CA PHE A 115 1.80 16.57 -3.83
C PHE A 115 3.30 16.68 -3.54
N ALA A 116 3.60 16.94 -2.27
CA ALA A 116 4.93 16.84 -1.71
C ALA A 116 4.81 16.27 -0.30
N VAL A 117 5.81 15.50 0.13
CA VAL A 117 5.89 15.06 1.53
C VAL A 117 5.98 16.29 2.43
N PRO A 118 5.02 16.50 3.35
CA PRO A 118 5.07 17.67 4.23
C PRO A 118 6.33 17.65 5.08
N ALA A 119 6.90 18.82 5.36
CA ALA A 119 8.21 18.95 6.01
C ALA A 119 8.32 18.15 7.32
N ALA A 120 7.26 18.17 8.14
CA ALA A 120 7.18 17.44 9.41
C ALA A 120 7.28 15.90 9.27
N HIS A 121 6.98 15.36 8.09
CA HIS A 121 6.97 13.91 7.83
C HIS A 121 8.18 13.41 7.05
N LYS A 122 9.03 14.30 6.52
CA LYS A 122 10.20 13.93 5.70
C LYS A 122 11.12 12.95 6.42
N GLY A 123 11.38 13.17 7.72
CA GLY A 123 12.20 12.26 8.53
C GLY A 123 11.61 10.86 8.64
N ALA A 124 10.33 10.74 8.97
CA ALA A 124 9.64 9.44 9.07
C ALA A 124 9.56 8.72 7.71
N VAL A 125 9.29 9.45 6.62
CA VAL A 125 9.27 8.89 5.26
C VAL A 125 10.66 8.43 4.84
N GLN A 126 11.73 9.17 5.15
CA GLN A 126 13.10 8.78 4.83
C GLN A 126 13.54 7.56 5.65
N GLN A 127 13.25 7.55 6.95
CA GLN A 127 13.61 6.46 7.86
C GLN A 127 12.70 5.23 7.72
N ARG A 128 11.57 5.36 7.03
CA ARG A 128 10.52 4.33 6.87
C ARG A 128 9.87 3.91 8.19
N LEU A 129 10.01 4.67 9.27
CA LEU A 129 9.61 4.26 10.61
C LEU A 129 8.82 5.36 11.31
N GLY A 130 7.85 4.94 12.12
CA GLY A 130 7.11 5.83 13.02
C GLY A 130 6.18 6.82 12.32
N ILE A 131 5.81 6.58 11.05
CA ILE A 131 4.87 7.44 10.34
C ILE A 131 3.48 7.41 10.97
N ASN A 132 3.03 8.56 11.48
CA ASN A 132 1.63 8.74 11.86
C ASN A 132 0.79 8.99 10.61
N TRP A 133 0.18 7.93 10.07
CA TRP A 133 -0.52 8.00 8.79
C TRP A 133 -1.74 8.94 8.81
N LEU A 134 -2.50 8.99 9.89
CA LEU A 134 -3.64 9.91 10.00
C LEU A 134 -3.19 11.37 9.97
N LYS A 135 -2.09 11.69 10.66
CA LYS A 135 -1.51 13.04 10.59
C LYS A 135 -0.90 13.32 9.21
N PHE A 136 -0.29 12.33 8.57
CA PHE A 136 0.23 12.45 7.21
C PHE A 136 -0.88 12.80 6.23
N ILE A 137 -2.03 12.09 6.28
CA ILE A 137 -3.19 12.38 5.44
C ILE A 137 -3.61 13.85 5.57
N ALA A 138 -3.80 14.32 6.80
CA ALA A 138 -4.21 15.69 7.07
C ALA A 138 -3.20 16.72 6.55
N ASP A 139 -1.92 16.57 6.91
CA ASP A 139 -0.87 17.55 6.58
C ASP A 139 -0.52 17.56 5.08
N ALA A 140 -0.66 16.41 4.39
CA ALA A 140 -0.42 16.29 2.96
C ALA A 140 -1.64 16.65 2.10
N GLY A 141 -2.76 17.06 2.72
CA GLY A 141 -3.99 17.37 2.02
C GLY A 141 -4.61 16.16 1.30
N LEU A 142 -4.35 14.95 1.79
CA LEU A 142 -4.98 13.75 1.28
C LEU A 142 -6.41 13.66 1.82
N GLY A 143 -7.34 13.22 0.97
CA GLY A 143 -8.64 12.74 1.43
C GLY A 143 -8.54 11.36 2.06
N ALA A 144 -9.69 10.82 2.48
CA ALA A 144 -9.77 9.41 2.86
C ALA A 144 -9.30 8.49 1.71
N PRO A 145 -8.81 7.27 2.02
CA PRO A 145 -8.46 6.30 0.99
C PRO A 145 -9.65 6.03 0.08
N VAL A 146 -9.41 6.02 -1.23
CA VAL A 146 -10.42 5.62 -2.22
C VAL A 146 -10.53 4.10 -2.32
N ALA A 147 -9.45 3.39 -2.00
CA ALA A 147 -9.43 1.94 -1.91
C ALA A 147 -8.41 1.46 -0.87
N ALA A 148 -8.67 0.32 -0.23
CA ALA A 148 -7.77 -0.29 0.73
C ALA A 148 -7.83 -1.81 0.71
N ASN A 149 -6.74 -2.46 1.13
CA ASN A 149 -6.66 -3.90 1.35
C ASN A 149 -5.50 -4.19 2.31
N TYR A 150 -5.39 -5.41 2.81
CA TYR A 150 -4.24 -5.82 3.61
C TYR A 150 -3.96 -7.30 3.48
N LEU A 151 -2.70 -7.65 3.68
CA LEU A 151 -2.24 -9.04 3.77
C LEU A 151 -1.49 -9.28 5.07
N GLN A 152 -1.21 -10.54 5.34
CA GLN A 152 -0.42 -10.98 6.48
C GLN A 152 0.80 -11.77 6.02
N VAL A 153 1.97 -11.50 6.62
CA VAL A 153 3.20 -12.28 6.41
C VAL A 153 3.81 -12.56 7.77
N GLN A 154 4.25 -13.79 8.02
CA GLN A 154 5.03 -14.15 9.21
C GLN A 154 6.48 -14.43 8.83
N SER A 155 7.36 -14.58 9.82
CA SER A 155 8.77 -14.89 9.57
C SER A 155 8.97 -16.25 8.86
N GLY A 156 9.92 -16.31 7.94
CA GLY A 156 10.12 -17.45 7.03
C GLY A 156 9.27 -17.33 5.77
N ASP A 157 9.26 -18.37 4.92
CA ASP A 157 8.46 -18.36 3.68
C ASP A 157 7.09 -19.04 3.83
N ASN A 158 6.61 -19.16 5.08
CA ASN A 158 5.36 -19.86 5.44
C ASN A 158 5.28 -21.29 4.90
N SER A 159 6.42 -21.98 4.81
CA SER A 159 6.50 -23.43 4.56
C SER A 159 6.13 -24.22 5.80
#